data_AF-A0A3A8J6P6-F1
#
_entry.id   AF-A0A3A8J6P6-F1
#
_cell.length_a   1.000
_cell.length_b   1.000
_cell.length_c   1.000
_cell.angle_alpha   90.00
_cell.angle_beta   90.00
_cell.angle_gamma   90.00
#
_symmetry.space_group_name_H-M   'P 1'
#
loop_
_entity.id
_entity.type
_entity.pdbx_description
1 polymer ?
#
loop_
_entity_poly.entity_id
_entity_poly.type
_entity_poly.pdbx_seq_one_letter_code
_entity_poly.pdbx_strand_id
1 'polypeptide(L)'
;MTFELLLAHADTCRPALHPGLDESALHSSPLTQSNPKPKRLWDALGDLDDLRAQRWGVVYPATPAGKRLLELIEPLRELRQQEQGGAPVRTYAVTPGMDWEEAHRWKARVLGSEQVEEPDRPRYLLVLGDLDEVSLELQQVLATDALVGRLAFANEEGYRAYVAKVLQRAEAPSPADRARLLFYTSRDGTDATELGYRKLVEPCLATCARHQRTGALRVEPPRSLADDGTAEGSSIGRFLAHAAGAEPAVLLSVSHGLGMREGGWLSAEDQRASQGALLLPGHERLTAAEVAARPFLPGGLWFCFACFSGGTPALSAYAPWLGDLHRDGAGRVTRLLPRPGERPFIAALPQAALANPEGPLAVVGHVDLAWSSSFNDQGRSRHERFLGVIKALASGRRAGAALSSLLRFANETSASLASSYHQEKAALTAGRQYSASLAERAHLWMLYHDLASHVLLGDPAVRLPLKHGGMR
;
A
#
# COMPACT_ATOMS: atom_id res chain seq x y z
N MET A 1 44.05 -12.49 10.60
CA MET A 1 43.48 -13.45 9.63
C MET A 1 43.49 -12.81 8.26
N THR A 2 44.02 -13.48 7.24
CA THR A 2 43.99 -12.93 5.87
C THR A 2 42.66 -13.26 5.19
N PHE A 3 42.04 -12.27 4.56
CA PHE A 3 40.89 -12.46 3.69
C PHE A 3 41.37 -12.79 2.29
N GLU A 4 41.14 -14.04 1.89
CA GLU A 4 41.53 -14.54 0.57
C GLU A 4 40.41 -14.29 -0.44
N LEU A 5 40.76 -13.69 -1.59
CA LEU A 5 39.83 -13.56 -2.71
C LEU A 5 39.81 -14.87 -3.48
N LEU A 6 38.67 -15.57 -3.47
CA LEU A 6 38.46 -16.85 -4.16
C LEU A 6 38.18 -16.67 -5.65
N LEU A 7 39.00 -15.87 -6.32
CA LEU A 7 38.97 -15.61 -7.76
C LEU A 7 40.39 -15.84 -8.29
N ALA A 8 40.52 -16.57 -9.39
CA ALA A 8 41.80 -16.76 -10.06
C ALA A 8 41.80 -16.08 -11.43
N HIS A 9 42.95 -15.58 -11.85
CA HIS A 9 43.18 -15.16 -13.22
C HIS A 9 43.01 -16.35 -14.16
N ALA A 10 42.18 -16.22 -15.19
CA ALA A 10 41.82 -17.33 -16.08
C ALA A 10 43.01 -17.87 -16.90
N ASP A 11 43.99 -17.01 -17.17
CA ASP A 11 45.20 -17.29 -17.95
C ASP A 11 46.34 -17.86 -17.09
N THR A 12 46.55 -17.33 -15.89
CA THR A 12 47.66 -17.75 -15.01
C THR A 12 47.24 -18.75 -13.93
N CYS A 13 45.94 -18.97 -13.75
CA CYS A 13 45.34 -19.79 -12.68
C CYS A 13 45.81 -19.43 -11.26
N ARG A 14 46.35 -18.21 -11.09
CA ARG A 14 46.80 -17.68 -9.79
C ARG A 14 45.70 -16.86 -9.15
N PRO A 15 45.62 -16.80 -7.81
CA PRO A 15 44.68 -15.92 -7.12
C PRO A 15 44.80 -14.49 -7.64
N ALA A 16 43.67 -13.87 -7.94
CA ALA A 16 43.57 -12.50 -8.43
C ALA A 16 43.98 -11.46 -7.37
N LEU A 17 44.13 -11.90 -6.12
CA LEU A 17 44.65 -11.09 -5.03
C LEU A 17 45.58 -11.96 -4.18
N HIS A 18 46.88 -11.69 -4.22
CA HIS A 18 47.88 -12.34 -3.38
C HIS A 18 49.03 -11.37 -3.02
N PRO A 19 49.44 -11.29 -1.74
CA PRO A 19 48.81 -11.94 -0.59
C PRO A 19 47.37 -11.42 -0.39
N GLY A 20 46.52 -12.22 0.26
CA GLY A 20 45.17 -11.79 0.63
C GLY A 20 45.20 -10.49 1.45
N LEU A 21 44.02 -9.91 1.67
CA LEU A 21 43.93 -8.68 2.46
C LEU A 21 44.20 -8.99 3.92
N ASP A 22 45.15 -8.27 4.52
CA ASP A 22 45.43 -8.33 5.94
C ASP A 22 44.20 -7.84 6.72
N GLU A 23 43.91 -8.47 7.86
CA GLU A 23 42.84 -8.05 8.78
C GLU A 23 42.98 -6.58 9.18
N SER A 24 44.23 -6.07 9.24
CA SER A 24 44.48 -4.66 9.55
C SER A 24 43.87 -3.68 8.54
N ALA A 25 43.62 -4.10 7.30
CA ALA A 25 42.97 -3.28 6.28
C ALA A 25 41.45 -3.09 6.53
N LEU A 26 40.83 -3.92 7.38
CA LEU A 26 39.46 -3.71 7.84
C LEU A 26 39.34 -2.57 8.86
N HIS A 27 40.42 -2.25 9.57
CA HIS A 27 40.41 -1.22 10.63
C HIS A 27 40.49 0.21 10.08
N SER A 28 40.87 0.38 8.81
CA SER A 28 40.88 1.66 8.09
C SER A 28 39.65 1.87 7.21
N SER A 29 38.71 0.93 7.21
CA SER A 29 37.36 1.11 6.67
C SER A 29 36.50 1.84 7.72
N PRO A 30 35.69 2.85 7.36
CA PRO A 30 34.78 3.48 8.32
C PRO A 30 33.87 2.41 8.93
N LEU A 31 34.10 2.12 10.22
CA LEU A 31 33.55 0.98 10.94
C LEU A 31 32.01 1.03 10.98
N THR A 32 31.37 0.03 10.38
CA THR A 32 30.05 -0.42 10.80
C THR A 32 30.26 -1.66 11.66
N GLN A 33 29.82 -1.62 12.93
CA GLN A 33 30.00 -2.72 13.87
C GLN A 33 29.27 -3.98 13.37
N SER A 34 29.96 -5.11 13.37
CA SER A 34 29.45 -6.43 12.97
C SER A 34 28.68 -7.08 14.13
N ASN A 35 27.37 -7.18 13.99
CA ASN A 35 26.52 -8.07 14.79
C ASN A 35 26.63 -9.54 14.31
N PRO A 36 26.26 -10.54 15.14
CA PRO A 36 26.18 -11.94 14.73
C PRO A 36 25.22 -12.11 13.54
N LYS A 37 25.61 -12.89 12.53
CA LYS A 37 24.83 -13.07 11.29
C LYS A 37 23.40 -13.57 11.57
N PRO A 38 22.35 -12.78 11.31
CA PRO A 38 21.00 -13.33 11.20
C PRO A 38 20.89 -14.04 9.84
N LYS A 39 20.52 -15.32 9.86
CA LYS A 39 19.96 -15.97 8.68
C LYS A 39 18.50 -15.56 8.58
N ARG A 40 18.27 -14.49 7.83
CA ARG A 40 16.99 -14.00 7.30
C ARG A 40 16.08 -13.27 8.32
N LEU A 41 15.16 -12.53 7.73
CA LEU A 41 14.15 -11.73 8.39
C LEU A 41 12.82 -12.48 8.16
N TRP A 42 12.39 -13.21 9.18
CA TRP A 42 11.08 -13.88 9.33
C TRP A 42 11.03 -15.25 8.67
N ASP A 43 9.99 -16.05 8.93
CA ASP A 43 9.78 -17.29 8.15
C ASP A 43 9.43 -16.94 6.70
N ALA A 44 10.47 -16.62 5.93
CA ALA A 44 10.44 -16.24 4.54
C ALA A 44 10.08 -17.43 3.63
N LEU A 45 10.05 -18.65 4.18
CA LEU A 45 9.65 -19.88 3.50
C LEU A 45 8.20 -20.26 3.82
N GLY A 46 7.64 -19.76 4.92
CA GLY A 46 6.25 -19.97 5.33
C GLY A 46 5.24 -19.22 4.47
N ASP A 47 3.98 -19.67 4.50
CA ASP A 47 2.88 -18.99 3.82
C ASP A 47 2.68 -17.60 4.44
N LEU A 48 2.62 -16.57 3.59
CA LEU A 48 2.30 -15.21 4.01
C LEU A 48 0.94 -15.14 4.71
N ASP A 49 -0.01 -16.01 4.35
CA ASP A 49 -1.31 -16.04 4.99
C ASP A 49 -1.33 -16.73 6.36
N ASP A 50 -0.26 -17.42 6.79
CA ASP A 50 -0.24 -18.03 8.12
C ASP A 50 0.07 -16.99 9.20
N LEU A 51 -0.97 -16.42 9.80
CA LEU A 51 -0.83 -15.42 10.87
C LEU A 51 -0.07 -15.96 12.09
N ARG A 52 -0.16 -17.26 12.38
CA ARG A 52 0.59 -17.85 13.49
C ARG A 52 2.08 -17.82 13.17
N ALA A 53 2.50 -18.24 11.98
CA ALA A 53 3.92 -18.20 11.60
C ALA A 53 4.44 -16.77 11.41
N GLN A 54 3.63 -15.90 10.82
CA GLN A 54 4.06 -14.54 10.44
C GLN A 54 3.94 -13.51 11.57
N ARG A 55 3.13 -13.80 12.61
CA ARG A 55 2.85 -12.93 13.76
C ARG A 55 2.23 -11.57 13.39
N TRP A 56 1.58 -10.95 14.36
CA TRP A 56 0.92 -9.66 14.25
C TRP A 56 1.37 -8.71 15.36
N GLY A 57 1.59 -7.45 15.01
CA GLY A 57 2.06 -6.41 15.92
C GLY A 57 1.50 -5.03 15.58
N VAL A 58 1.71 -4.09 16.49
CA VAL A 58 1.17 -2.72 16.40
C VAL A 58 2.28 -1.70 16.46
N VAL A 59 2.24 -0.70 15.59
CA VAL A 59 3.08 0.50 15.63
C VAL A 59 2.19 1.68 16.00
N TYR A 60 2.55 2.46 17.02
CA TYR A 60 1.72 3.56 17.51
C TYR A 60 2.58 4.77 17.94
N PRO A 61 2.05 6.00 17.89
CA PRO A 61 2.83 7.18 18.26
C PRO A 61 3.14 7.17 19.75
N ALA A 62 4.37 7.54 20.11
CA ALA A 62 4.88 7.59 21.48
C ALA A 62 4.33 8.79 22.27
N THR A 63 3.02 9.01 22.23
CA THR A 63 2.30 10.12 22.84
C THR A 63 1.15 9.60 23.72
N PRO A 64 0.58 10.41 24.63
CA PRO A 64 -0.62 10.03 25.37
C PRO A 64 -1.79 9.66 24.46
N ALA A 65 -1.98 10.39 23.36
CA ALA A 65 -2.97 10.09 22.33
C ALA A 65 -2.70 8.73 21.67
N GLY A 66 -1.46 8.41 21.34
CA GLY A 66 -1.10 7.09 20.79
C GLY A 66 -1.36 5.93 21.73
N LYS A 67 -1.07 6.11 23.02
CA LYS A 67 -1.43 5.12 24.05
C LYS A 67 -2.94 4.92 24.13
N ARG A 68 -3.70 6.01 24.02
CA ARG A 68 -5.16 5.94 23.95
C ARG A 68 -5.64 5.17 22.71
N LEU A 69 -5.05 5.38 21.54
CA LEU A 69 -5.36 4.57 20.34
C LEU A 69 -5.10 3.08 20.57
N LEU A 70 -4.01 2.74 21.27
CA LEU A 70 -3.67 1.37 21.60
C LEU A 70 -4.71 0.72 22.53
N GLU A 71 -5.27 1.47 23.49
CA GLU A 71 -6.39 1.02 24.33
C GLU A 71 -7.68 0.81 23.53
N LEU A 72 -7.99 1.70 22.58
CA LEU A 72 -9.20 1.61 21.75
C LEU A 72 -9.25 0.32 20.92
N ILE A 73 -8.10 -0.18 20.50
CA ILE A 73 -7.98 -1.39 19.71
C ILE A 73 -7.68 -2.65 20.54
N GLU A 74 -7.71 -2.59 21.87
CA GLU A 74 -7.44 -3.75 22.73
C GLU A 74 -8.26 -5.00 22.32
N PRO A 75 -9.58 -4.91 22.05
CA PRO A 75 -10.35 -6.08 21.60
C PRO A 75 -9.83 -6.69 20.29
N LEU A 76 -9.31 -5.87 19.37
CA LEU A 76 -8.68 -6.36 18.14
C LEU A 76 -7.34 -7.04 18.43
N ARG A 77 -6.56 -6.52 19.38
CA ARG A 77 -5.30 -7.13 19.82
C ARG A 77 -5.54 -8.49 20.46
N GLU A 78 -6.57 -8.62 21.29
CA GLU A 78 -7.00 -9.89 21.89
C GLU A 78 -7.38 -10.92 20.81
N LEU A 79 -8.19 -10.50 19.82
CA LEU A 79 -8.54 -11.36 18.67
C LEU A 79 -7.29 -11.83 17.93
N ARG A 80 -6.36 -10.93 17.59
CA ARG A 80 -5.14 -11.29 16.84
C ARG A 80 -4.18 -12.13 17.66
N GLN A 81 -4.09 -11.90 18.97
CA GLN A 81 -3.36 -12.77 19.90
C GLN A 81 -3.90 -14.20 19.86
N GLN A 82 -5.22 -14.38 19.90
CA GLN A 82 -5.85 -15.70 19.80
C GLN A 82 -5.56 -16.35 18.44
N GLU A 83 -5.75 -15.63 17.33
CA GLU A 83 -5.52 -16.17 15.98
C GLU A 83 -4.06 -16.55 15.72
N GLN A 84 -3.09 -15.86 16.33
CA GLN A 84 -1.67 -16.23 16.23
C GLN A 84 -1.24 -17.29 17.25
N GLY A 85 -2.19 -17.98 17.91
CA GLY A 85 -1.92 -19.09 18.82
C GLY A 85 -1.55 -18.69 20.24
N GLY A 86 -2.01 -17.53 20.71
CA GLY A 86 -1.77 -17.03 22.06
C GLY A 86 -0.44 -16.32 22.26
N ALA A 87 0.42 -16.27 21.24
CA ALA A 87 1.69 -15.55 21.30
C ALA A 87 1.44 -14.05 21.57
N PRO A 88 2.24 -13.39 22.45
CA PRO A 88 2.02 -11.98 22.78
C PRO A 88 2.09 -11.08 21.54
N VAL A 89 1.14 -10.15 21.43
CA VAL A 89 1.18 -9.09 20.41
C VAL A 89 2.26 -8.08 20.79
N ARG A 90 3.27 -7.93 19.93
CA ARG A 90 4.31 -6.92 20.12
C ARG A 90 3.79 -5.53 19.72
N THR A 91 4.14 -4.54 20.51
CA THR A 91 3.78 -3.13 20.26
C THR A 91 5.04 -2.28 20.19
N TYR A 92 5.10 -1.36 19.24
CA TYR A 92 6.24 -0.48 19.01
C TYR A 92 5.81 0.98 19.06
N ALA A 93 6.31 1.71 20.06
CA ALA A 93 6.11 3.14 20.16
C ALA A 93 7.09 3.87 19.23
N VAL A 94 6.62 4.86 18.47
CA VAL A 94 7.43 5.62 17.52
C VAL A 94 7.33 7.11 17.73
N THR A 95 8.44 7.82 17.54
CA THR A 95 8.43 9.28 17.52
C THR A 95 7.68 9.77 16.27
N PRO A 96 6.76 10.73 16.40
CA PRO A 96 6.09 11.34 15.25
C PRO A 96 7.05 12.01 14.26
N GLY A 97 6.64 12.08 12.98
CA GLY A 97 7.35 12.86 11.96
C GLY A 97 8.67 12.31 11.45
N MET A 98 8.94 11.00 11.59
CA MET A 98 10.19 10.39 11.08
C MET A 98 10.36 10.61 9.57
N ASP A 99 11.53 11.12 9.17
CA ASP A 99 11.94 11.12 7.77
C ASP A 99 12.36 9.73 7.27
N TRP A 100 12.76 9.64 6.00
CA TRP A 100 13.24 8.39 5.41
C TRP A 100 14.44 7.77 6.15
N GLU A 101 15.42 8.58 6.55
CA GLU A 101 16.64 8.09 7.18
C GLU A 101 16.36 7.60 8.61
N GLU A 102 15.55 8.36 9.36
CA GLU A 102 15.06 8.00 10.68
C GLU A 102 14.23 6.72 10.64
N ALA A 103 13.33 6.58 9.67
CA ALA A 103 12.53 5.37 9.48
C ALA A 103 13.40 4.13 9.20
N HIS A 104 14.41 4.24 8.32
CA HIS A 104 15.34 3.13 8.06
C HIS A 104 16.16 2.77 9.31
N ARG A 105 16.69 3.76 10.03
CA ARG A 105 17.42 3.53 11.30
C ARG A 105 16.52 2.87 12.34
N TRP A 106 15.27 3.32 12.47
CA TRP A 106 14.30 2.75 13.39
C TRP A 106 14.00 1.30 13.02
N LYS A 107 13.71 1.01 11.74
CA LYS A 107 13.44 -0.35 11.28
C LYS A 107 14.62 -1.28 11.58
N ALA A 108 15.85 -0.85 11.30
CA ALA A 108 17.05 -1.65 11.56
C ALA A 108 17.27 -1.92 13.05
N ARG A 109 17.12 -0.89 13.91
CA ARG A 109 17.42 -1.00 15.35
C ARG A 109 16.30 -1.63 16.18
N VAL A 110 15.05 -1.34 15.84
CA VAL A 110 13.89 -1.72 16.65
C VAL A 110 13.23 -2.98 16.10
N LEU A 111 12.73 -2.94 14.87
CA LEU A 111 12.09 -4.11 14.26
C LEU A 111 13.12 -5.20 13.91
N GLY A 112 14.31 -4.79 13.45
CA GLY A 112 15.42 -5.66 13.08
C GLY A 112 16.26 -6.17 14.26
N SER A 113 15.94 -5.77 15.50
CA SER A 113 16.70 -6.15 16.69
C SER A 113 16.87 -7.67 16.82
N GLU A 114 18.12 -8.12 16.97
CA GLU A 114 18.48 -9.52 17.20
C GLU A 114 18.12 -10.01 18.60
N GLN A 115 17.65 -9.12 19.49
CA GLN A 115 17.10 -9.51 20.78
C GLN A 115 15.71 -10.16 20.64
N VAL A 116 15.07 -10.01 19.48
CA VAL A 116 13.80 -10.65 19.16
C VAL A 116 14.08 -11.79 18.19
N GLU A 117 13.81 -13.01 18.65
CA GLU A 117 13.86 -14.21 17.83
C GLU A 117 12.98 -14.04 16.59
N GLU A 118 13.50 -14.54 15.47
CA GLU A 118 12.90 -14.37 14.15
C GLU A 118 11.43 -14.83 14.05
N PRO A 119 11.03 -16.00 14.62
CA PRO A 119 9.64 -16.46 14.59
C PRO A 119 8.67 -15.64 15.46
N ASP A 120 9.20 -14.80 16.36
CA ASP A 120 8.40 -13.95 17.24
C ASP A 120 8.30 -12.50 16.74
N ARG A 121 8.93 -12.21 15.59
CA ARG A 121 8.91 -10.90 14.97
C ARG A 121 7.65 -10.75 14.09
N PRO A 122 6.78 -9.77 14.36
CA PRO A 122 5.58 -9.53 13.56
C PRO A 122 5.91 -9.03 12.16
N ARG A 123 5.44 -9.79 11.18
CA ARG A 123 5.38 -9.39 9.78
C ARG A 123 4.11 -8.62 9.47
N TYR A 124 2.98 -8.97 10.08
CA TYR A 124 1.78 -8.14 10.01
C TYR A 124 1.90 -6.98 10.99
N LEU A 125 1.91 -5.75 10.47
CA LEU A 125 2.05 -4.54 11.29
C LEU A 125 0.87 -3.61 11.07
N LEU A 126 0.10 -3.37 12.13
CA LEU A 126 -0.93 -2.34 12.14
C LEU A 126 -0.35 -1.03 12.68
N VAL A 127 -0.33 0.00 11.84
CA VAL A 127 0.03 1.37 12.22
C VAL A 127 -1.21 2.09 12.75
N LEU A 128 -1.10 2.72 13.92
CA LEU A 128 -2.13 3.60 14.47
C LEU A 128 -1.73 5.05 14.32
N GLY A 129 -2.72 5.90 14.01
CA GLY A 129 -2.55 7.35 13.90
C GLY A 129 -2.43 7.84 12.47
N ASP A 130 -2.63 9.13 12.32
CA ASP A 130 -2.59 9.84 11.04
C ASP A 130 -1.15 10.05 10.54
N LEU A 131 -0.97 10.61 9.33
CA LEU A 131 0.34 10.75 8.68
C LEU A 131 1.31 11.67 9.44
N ASP A 132 0.81 12.60 10.26
CA ASP A 132 1.65 13.45 11.11
C ASP A 132 2.06 12.76 12.41
N GLU A 133 1.25 11.84 12.90
CA GLU A 133 1.52 11.08 14.13
C GLU A 133 2.47 9.90 13.88
N VAL A 134 2.29 9.19 12.77
CA VAL A 134 3.20 8.16 12.27
C VAL A 134 3.43 8.40 10.79
N SER A 135 4.67 8.68 10.39
CA SER A 135 4.98 9.15 9.04
C SER A 135 4.64 8.15 7.93
N LEU A 136 4.40 8.67 6.73
CA LEU A 136 4.22 7.84 5.52
C LEU A 136 5.51 7.07 5.22
N GLU A 137 6.65 7.73 5.39
CA GLU A 137 7.99 7.21 5.20
C GLU A 137 8.21 5.96 6.03
N LEU A 138 7.85 5.99 7.32
CA LEU A 138 7.93 4.80 8.17
C LEU A 138 7.05 3.66 7.65
N GLN A 139 5.80 3.95 7.26
CA GLN A 139 4.92 2.93 6.69
C GLN A 139 5.49 2.31 5.41
N GLN A 140 6.06 3.12 4.52
CA GLN A 140 6.66 2.64 3.27
C GLN A 140 7.95 1.84 3.52
N VAL A 141 8.81 2.29 4.45
CA VAL A 141 10.01 1.56 4.87
C VAL A 141 9.65 0.20 5.47
N LEU A 142 8.60 0.13 6.29
CA LEU A 142 8.10 -1.13 6.84
C LEU A 142 7.56 -2.03 5.71
N ALA A 143 6.77 -1.48 4.79
CA ALA A 143 6.12 -2.23 3.71
C ALA A 143 7.09 -2.82 2.65
N THR A 144 8.39 -2.51 2.71
CA THR A 144 9.41 -3.14 1.84
C THR A 144 9.51 -4.65 2.03
N ASP A 145 9.29 -5.14 3.26
CA ASP A 145 9.23 -6.56 3.58
C ASP A 145 7.98 -6.94 4.41
N ALA A 146 7.43 -6.02 5.21
CA ALA A 146 6.28 -6.23 6.11
C ALA A 146 4.93 -6.14 5.40
N LEU A 147 3.91 -6.69 6.04
CA LEU A 147 2.51 -6.65 5.63
C LEU A 147 1.81 -5.56 6.47
N VAL A 148 1.88 -4.33 5.98
CA VAL A 148 1.50 -3.14 6.76
C VAL A 148 0.08 -2.69 6.42
N GLY A 149 -0.72 -2.40 7.44
CA GLY A 149 -1.97 -1.65 7.32
C GLY A 149 -2.01 -0.48 8.30
N ARG A 150 -2.90 0.48 8.11
CA ARG A 150 -3.03 1.67 8.97
C ARG A 150 -4.46 1.93 9.39
N LEU A 151 -4.67 2.30 10.66
CA LEU A 151 -5.91 2.90 11.17
C LEU A 151 -5.66 4.35 11.59
N ALA A 152 -6.28 5.26 10.83
CA ALA A 152 -6.37 6.68 11.13
C ALA A 152 -7.85 7.06 11.05
N PHE A 153 -8.41 7.60 12.13
CA PHE A 153 -9.77 8.15 12.14
C PHE A 153 -9.74 9.53 12.77
N ALA A 154 -10.64 10.41 12.33
CA ALA A 154 -10.80 11.74 12.90
C ALA A 154 -11.19 11.75 14.39
N ASN A 155 -11.76 10.66 14.90
CA ASN A 155 -12.22 10.53 16.29
C ASN A 155 -12.13 9.07 16.81
N GLU A 156 -12.29 8.91 18.13
CA GLU A 156 -12.25 7.60 18.80
C GLU A 156 -13.39 6.68 18.35
N GLU A 157 -14.57 7.22 18.02
CA GLU A 157 -15.72 6.42 17.57
C GLU A 157 -15.40 5.63 16.31
N GLY A 158 -14.60 6.20 15.39
CA GLY A 158 -14.15 5.49 14.18
C GLY A 158 -13.34 4.23 14.50
N TYR A 159 -12.42 4.32 15.46
CA TYR A 159 -11.65 3.15 15.93
C TYR A 159 -12.58 2.09 16.54
N ARG A 160 -13.50 2.49 17.41
CA ARG A 160 -14.44 1.57 18.06
C ARG A 160 -15.34 0.87 17.05
N ALA A 161 -15.91 1.62 16.11
CA ALA A 161 -16.80 1.10 15.08
C ALA A 161 -16.05 0.13 14.14
N TYR A 162 -14.83 0.48 13.73
CA TYR A 162 -13.99 -0.41 12.94
C TYR A 162 -13.68 -1.73 13.67
N VAL A 163 -13.21 -1.64 14.92
CA VAL A 163 -12.86 -2.81 15.74
C VAL A 163 -14.09 -3.71 15.92
N ALA A 164 -15.24 -3.14 16.31
CA ALA A 164 -16.49 -3.87 16.47
C ALA A 164 -16.90 -4.60 15.19
N LYS A 165 -16.78 -3.95 14.02
CA LYS A 165 -17.06 -4.56 12.72
C LYS A 165 -16.12 -5.72 12.40
N VAL A 166 -14.82 -5.59 12.67
CA VAL A 166 -13.85 -6.67 12.44
C VAL A 166 -14.16 -7.88 13.31
N LEU A 167 -14.44 -7.67 14.61
CA LEU A 167 -14.82 -8.73 15.55
C LEU A 167 -16.10 -9.44 15.09
N GLN A 168 -17.15 -8.68 14.75
CA GLN A 168 -18.42 -9.23 14.28
C GLN A 168 -18.23 -10.12 13.05
N ARG A 169 -17.41 -9.70 12.07
CA ARG A 169 -17.15 -10.48 10.86
C ARG A 169 -16.22 -11.67 11.09
N ALA A 170 -15.39 -11.65 12.13
CA ALA A 170 -14.59 -12.79 12.55
C ALA A 170 -15.45 -13.86 13.24
N GLU A 171 -16.39 -13.45 14.09
CA GLU A 171 -17.31 -14.35 14.81
C GLU A 171 -18.40 -14.94 13.89
N ALA A 172 -18.98 -14.12 13.01
CA ALA A 172 -20.06 -14.49 12.11
C ALA A 172 -19.70 -14.19 10.65
N PRO A 173 -18.92 -15.07 9.98
CA PRO A 173 -18.61 -14.91 8.58
C PRO A 173 -19.88 -15.01 7.70
N SER A 174 -19.81 -14.42 6.51
CA SER A 174 -20.89 -14.49 5.52
C SER A 174 -21.17 -15.95 5.12
N PRO A 175 -22.43 -16.32 4.87
CA PRO A 175 -22.76 -17.64 4.32
C PRO A 175 -22.26 -17.84 2.88
N ALA A 176 -21.88 -16.76 2.18
CA ALA A 176 -21.37 -16.80 0.82
C ALA A 176 -20.06 -17.61 0.74
N ASP A 177 -19.97 -18.50 -0.24
CA ASP A 177 -18.81 -19.35 -0.50
C ASP A 177 -17.96 -18.86 -1.70
N ARG A 178 -18.37 -17.74 -2.30
CA ARG A 178 -17.77 -17.08 -3.47
C ARG A 178 -17.75 -15.57 -3.25
N ALA A 179 -16.65 -14.92 -3.59
CA ALA A 179 -16.60 -13.46 -3.57
C ALA A 179 -17.31 -12.86 -4.78
N ARG A 180 -17.97 -11.71 -4.58
CA ARG A 180 -18.38 -10.82 -5.68
C ARG A 180 -17.18 -10.01 -6.14
N LEU A 181 -16.98 -9.93 -7.45
CA LEU A 181 -15.98 -9.02 -8.05
C LEU A 181 -16.70 -7.87 -8.76
N LEU A 182 -16.42 -6.66 -8.30
CA LEU A 182 -16.97 -5.43 -8.86
C LEU A 182 -15.82 -4.61 -9.46
N PHE A 183 -15.99 -4.19 -10.71
CA PHE A 183 -15.02 -3.38 -11.42
C PHE A 183 -15.69 -2.09 -11.88
N TYR A 184 -15.42 -0.99 -11.18
CA TYR A 184 -16.00 0.31 -11.47
C TYR A 184 -15.01 1.22 -12.21
N THR A 185 -15.50 1.92 -13.23
CA THR A 185 -14.76 3.05 -13.83
C THR A 185 -15.69 4.22 -14.04
N SER A 186 -15.29 5.39 -13.51
CA SER A 186 -15.91 6.67 -13.84
C SER A 186 -15.42 7.12 -15.22
N ARG A 187 -16.22 6.90 -16.26
CA ARG A 187 -15.93 7.33 -17.64
C ARG A 187 -16.43 8.76 -17.84
N ASP A 188 -15.70 9.70 -17.25
CA ASP A 188 -16.01 11.14 -17.26
C ASP A 188 -15.60 11.87 -18.56
N GLY A 189 -15.20 11.13 -19.59
CA GLY A 189 -14.75 11.67 -20.87
C GLY A 189 -13.28 12.11 -20.92
N THR A 190 -12.52 11.91 -19.83
CA THR A 190 -11.08 12.23 -19.82
C THR A 190 -10.22 11.06 -20.31
N ASP A 191 -9.07 11.37 -20.91
CA ASP A 191 -8.11 10.36 -21.37
C ASP A 191 -7.61 9.46 -20.23
N ALA A 192 -7.49 10.02 -19.02
CA ALA A 192 -6.98 9.28 -17.86
C ALA A 192 -7.92 8.13 -17.45
N THR A 193 -9.22 8.40 -17.37
CA THR A 193 -10.21 7.39 -16.96
C THR A 193 -10.51 6.41 -18.09
N GLU A 194 -10.48 6.85 -19.35
CA GLU A 194 -10.56 5.95 -20.51
C GLU A 194 -9.34 5.03 -20.59
N LEU A 195 -8.13 5.55 -20.35
CA LEU A 195 -6.93 4.73 -20.30
C LEU A 195 -6.99 3.71 -19.15
N GLY A 196 -7.47 4.11 -17.97
CA GLY A 196 -7.73 3.22 -16.84
C GLY A 196 -8.74 2.13 -17.18
N TYR A 197 -9.84 2.47 -17.85
CA TYR A 197 -10.81 1.50 -18.34
C TYR A 197 -10.15 0.46 -19.27
N ARG A 198 -9.49 0.93 -20.34
CA ARG A 198 -8.93 0.09 -21.40
C ARG A 198 -7.70 -0.72 -21.01
N LYS A 199 -6.83 -0.16 -20.18
CA LYS A 199 -5.52 -0.78 -19.86
C LYS A 199 -5.48 -1.48 -18.53
N LEU A 200 -6.43 -1.22 -17.63
CA LEU A 200 -6.51 -1.85 -16.31
C LEU A 200 -7.81 -2.65 -16.14
N VAL A 201 -8.97 -2.00 -16.21
CA VAL A 201 -10.24 -2.61 -15.81
C VAL A 201 -10.72 -3.68 -16.79
N GLU A 202 -10.82 -3.38 -18.08
CA GLU A 202 -11.28 -4.31 -19.11
C GLU A 202 -10.41 -5.60 -19.17
N PRO A 203 -9.06 -5.52 -19.17
CA PRO A 203 -8.21 -6.70 -19.08
C PRO A 203 -8.38 -7.50 -17.78
N CYS A 204 -8.51 -6.83 -16.62
CA CYS A 204 -8.76 -7.52 -15.35
C CYS A 204 -10.08 -8.30 -15.37
N LEU A 205 -11.15 -7.68 -15.87
CA LEU A 205 -12.47 -8.29 -16.01
C LEU A 205 -12.40 -9.52 -16.92
N ALA A 206 -11.77 -9.39 -18.09
CA ALA A 206 -11.62 -10.48 -19.05
C ALA A 206 -10.85 -11.67 -18.45
N THR A 207 -9.74 -11.40 -17.76
CA THR A 207 -8.93 -12.44 -17.12
C THR A 207 -9.66 -13.09 -15.94
N CYS A 208 -10.38 -12.32 -15.11
CA CYS A 208 -11.23 -12.87 -14.04
C CYS A 208 -12.33 -13.76 -14.60
N ALA A 209 -13.04 -13.32 -15.63
CA ALA A 209 -14.12 -14.09 -16.26
C ALA A 209 -13.59 -15.39 -16.88
N ARG A 210 -12.40 -15.35 -17.50
CA ARG A 210 -11.73 -16.55 -17.99
C ARG A 210 -11.38 -17.51 -16.85
N HIS A 211 -10.74 -17.03 -15.78
CA HIS A 211 -10.37 -17.89 -14.64
C HIS A 211 -11.59 -18.45 -13.89
N GLN A 212 -12.67 -17.70 -13.83
CA GLN A 212 -13.94 -18.16 -13.26
C GLN A 212 -14.52 -19.31 -14.08
N ARG A 213 -14.57 -19.19 -15.42
CA ARG A 213 -15.05 -20.27 -16.31
C ARG A 213 -14.19 -21.53 -16.25
N THR A 214 -12.87 -21.39 -16.10
CA THR A 214 -11.95 -22.54 -15.98
C THR A 214 -11.86 -23.10 -14.56
N GLY A 215 -12.56 -22.53 -13.59
CA GLY A 215 -12.47 -22.93 -12.17
C GLY A 215 -11.16 -22.52 -11.47
N ALA A 216 -10.29 -21.76 -12.13
CA ALA A 216 -9.02 -21.28 -11.57
C ALA A 216 -9.21 -20.14 -10.55
N LEU A 217 -10.41 -19.53 -10.51
CA LEU A 217 -10.80 -18.53 -9.52
C LEU A 217 -12.25 -18.78 -9.09
N ARG A 218 -12.46 -19.08 -7.81
CA ARG A 218 -13.79 -19.35 -7.24
C ARG A 218 -14.48 -18.06 -6.82
N VAL A 219 -15.15 -17.43 -7.78
CA VAL A 219 -15.87 -16.16 -7.60
C VAL A 219 -17.21 -16.18 -8.33
N GLU A 220 -18.09 -15.25 -7.97
CA GLU A 220 -19.24 -14.91 -8.81
C GLU A 220 -18.77 -14.32 -10.16
N PRO A 221 -19.60 -14.37 -11.22
CA PRO A 221 -19.28 -13.72 -12.48
C PRO A 221 -18.89 -12.24 -12.26
N PRO A 222 -17.67 -11.82 -12.68
CA PRO A 222 -17.20 -10.46 -12.41
C PRO A 222 -18.09 -9.45 -13.13
N ARG A 223 -18.44 -8.36 -12.43
CA ARG A 223 -19.34 -7.33 -12.94
C ARG A 223 -18.54 -6.10 -13.36
N SER A 224 -18.76 -5.66 -14.60
CA SER A 224 -18.28 -4.38 -15.10
C SER A 224 -19.31 -3.30 -14.78
N LEU A 225 -18.87 -2.22 -14.15
CA LEU A 225 -19.65 -1.07 -13.72
C LEU A 225 -19.01 0.20 -14.33
N ALA A 226 -18.95 0.25 -15.66
CA ALA A 226 -18.50 1.43 -16.37
C ALA A 226 -19.64 2.45 -16.38
N ASP A 227 -19.43 3.61 -15.77
CA ASP A 227 -20.42 4.66 -15.63
C ASP A 227 -19.99 5.88 -16.46
N ASP A 228 -20.80 6.26 -17.44
CA ASP A 228 -20.60 7.45 -18.27
C ASP A 228 -21.58 8.59 -17.94
N GLY A 229 -22.38 8.43 -16.88
CA GLY A 229 -23.37 9.42 -16.45
C GLY A 229 -24.65 9.45 -17.28
N THR A 230 -24.81 8.57 -18.29
CA THR A 230 -25.99 8.58 -19.17
C THR A 230 -27.15 7.70 -18.66
N ALA A 231 -26.86 6.78 -17.74
CA ALA A 231 -27.87 5.91 -17.15
C ALA A 231 -28.82 6.66 -16.20
N GLU A 232 -29.99 6.09 -15.96
CA GLU A 232 -31.00 6.67 -15.06
C GLU A 232 -30.46 6.83 -13.62
N GLY A 233 -30.88 7.91 -12.95
CA GLY A 233 -30.43 8.27 -11.61
C GLY A 233 -29.08 8.98 -11.57
N SER A 234 -28.61 9.27 -10.36
CA SER A 234 -27.29 9.87 -10.10
C SER A 234 -26.18 8.81 -10.16
N SER A 235 -24.98 9.20 -10.61
CA SER A 235 -23.78 8.35 -10.63
C SER A 235 -23.42 7.82 -9.24
N ILE A 236 -23.53 8.67 -8.20
CA ILE A 236 -23.31 8.26 -6.80
C ILE A 236 -24.33 7.19 -6.39
N GLY A 237 -25.61 7.42 -6.69
CA GLY A 237 -26.70 6.48 -6.40
C GLY A 237 -26.45 5.10 -7.02
N ARG A 238 -26.03 5.04 -8.29
CA ARG A 238 -25.67 3.78 -8.96
C ARG A 238 -24.45 3.11 -8.33
N PHE A 239 -23.38 3.88 -8.07
CA PHE A 239 -22.16 3.37 -7.43
C PHE A 239 -22.48 2.71 -6.08
N LEU A 240 -23.25 3.40 -5.24
CA LEU A 240 -23.64 2.90 -3.92
C LEU A 240 -24.60 1.71 -4.01
N ALA A 241 -25.56 1.73 -4.93
CA ALA A 241 -26.47 0.60 -5.15
C ALA A 241 -25.71 -0.68 -5.53
N HIS A 242 -24.67 -0.58 -6.36
CA HIS A 242 -23.83 -1.73 -6.70
C HIS A 242 -23.00 -2.23 -5.49
N ALA A 243 -22.50 -1.31 -4.67
CA ALA A 243 -21.68 -1.60 -3.50
C ALA A 243 -22.49 -2.10 -2.28
N ALA A 244 -23.80 -1.85 -2.21
CA ALA A 244 -24.64 -2.14 -1.05
C ALA A 244 -25.00 -3.62 -0.85
N GLY A 245 -24.67 -4.51 -1.80
CA GLY A 245 -25.05 -5.93 -1.67
C GLY A 245 -24.38 -6.62 -0.47
N ALA A 246 -25.15 -7.42 0.27
CA ALA A 246 -24.75 -8.02 1.55
C ALA A 246 -23.65 -9.11 1.45
N GLU A 247 -23.43 -9.66 0.25
CA GLU A 247 -22.38 -10.64 -0.02
C GLU A 247 -21.01 -9.94 -0.08
N PRO A 248 -19.97 -10.49 0.60
CA PRO A 248 -18.63 -9.91 0.59
C PRO A 248 -18.09 -9.73 -0.83
N ALA A 249 -17.63 -8.51 -1.11
CA ALA A 249 -17.17 -8.11 -2.42
C ALA A 249 -15.75 -7.57 -2.39
N VAL A 250 -15.01 -7.78 -3.49
CA VAL A 250 -13.82 -6.99 -3.82
C VAL A 250 -14.22 -5.99 -4.89
N LEU A 251 -14.08 -4.71 -4.59
CA LEU A 251 -14.29 -3.63 -5.53
C LEU A 251 -12.94 -3.09 -6.01
N LEU A 252 -12.70 -3.07 -7.31
CA LEU A 252 -11.70 -2.19 -7.93
C LEU A 252 -12.44 -0.99 -8.51
N SER A 253 -12.14 0.22 -8.04
CA SER A 253 -12.66 1.46 -8.63
C SER A 253 -11.55 2.29 -9.25
N VAL A 254 -11.82 2.86 -10.43
CA VAL A 254 -10.94 3.81 -11.12
C VAL A 254 -11.70 5.10 -11.36
N SER A 255 -11.19 6.20 -10.84
CA SER A 255 -11.73 7.55 -11.05
C SER A 255 -10.64 8.60 -10.82
N HIS A 256 -10.98 9.89 -10.98
CA HIS A 256 -10.18 10.95 -10.39
C HIS A 256 -10.43 11.05 -8.90
N GLY A 257 -9.40 11.47 -8.17
CA GLY A 257 -9.53 11.97 -6.83
C GLY A 257 -9.78 13.48 -6.84
N LEU A 258 -10.58 13.96 -5.90
CA LEU A 258 -10.93 15.36 -5.79
C LEU A 258 -9.70 16.15 -5.30
N GLY A 259 -9.22 17.04 -6.16
CA GLY A 259 -8.16 18.00 -5.86
C GLY A 259 -8.71 19.39 -5.54
N MET A 260 -7.79 20.35 -5.40
CA MET A 260 -8.13 21.74 -5.10
C MET A 260 -9.03 22.38 -6.17
N ARG A 261 -9.86 23.34 -5.75
CA ARG A 261 -10.61 24.22 -6.66
C ARG A 261 -9.67 25.26 -7.28
N GLU A 262 -10.13 25.96 -8.31
CA GLU A 262 -9.36 27.04 -8.96
C GLU A 262 -8.88 28.13 -7.96
N GLY A 263 -9.68 28.43 -6.92
CA GLY A 263 -9.33 29.33 -5.82
C GLY A 263 -8.62 28.68 -4.63
N GLY A 264 -8.26 27.39 -4.72
CA GLY A 264 -7.73 26.60 -3.61
C GLY A 264 -8.79 26.08 -2.64
N TRP A 265 -8.34 25.48 -1.54
CA TRP A 265 -9.18 25.05 -0.42
C TRP A 265 -9.64 26.25 0.42
N LEU A 266 -10.85 26.17 0.98
CA LEU A 266 -11.39 27.22 1.84
C LEU A 266 -10.61 27.29 3.17
N SER A 267 -10.17 26.14 3.67
CA SER A 267 -9.37 25.98 4.88
C SER A 267 -8.61 24.65 4.85
N ALA A 268 -7.67 24.47 5.78
CA ALA A 268 -7.01 23.17 5.99
C ALA A 268 -8.02 22.06 6.37
N GLU A 269 -9.13 22.42 7.02
CA GLU A 269 -10.19 21.48 7.38
C GLU A 269 -11.03 21.07 6.17
N ASP A 270 -11.38 22.02 5.30
CA ASP A 270 -12.04 21.75 4.01
C ASP A 270 -11.20 20.82 3.14
N GLN A 271 -9.88 21.04 3.09
CA GLN A 271 -8.94 20.15 2.42
C GLN A 271 -8.99 18.73 3.00
N ARG A 272 -8.87 18.58 4.33
CA ARG A 272 -8.90 17.27 5.00
C ARG A 272 -10.22 16.53 4.78
N ALA A 273 -11.33 17.25 4.76
CA ALA A 273 -12.66 16.68 4.57
C ALA A 273 -12.94 16.25 3.11
N SER A 274 -12.34 16.94 2.14
CA SER A 274 -12.72 16.82 0.72
C SER A 274 -11.66 16.16 -0.17
N GLN A 275 -10.36 16.37 0.08
CA GLN A 275 -9.31 15.88 -0.80
C GLN A 275 -9.26 14.35 -0.80
N GLY A 276 -9.18 13.76 -1.99
CA GLY A 276 -9.23 12.31 -2.17
C GLY A 276 -10.64 11.70 -2.23
N ALA A 277 -11.71 12.51 -2.13
CA ALA A 277 -13.05 12.09 -2.53
C ALA A 277 -13.08 11.68 -4.01
N LEU A 278 -14.03 10.86 -4.47
CA LEU A 278 -14.04 10.45 -5.88
C LEU A 278 -14.91 11.36 -6.73
N LEU A 279 -14.38 11.77 -7.89
CA LEU A 279 -15.15 12.47 -8.91
C LEU A 279 -15.78 11.44 -9.86
N LEU A 280 -17.11 11.41 -9.88
CA LEU A 280 -17.93 10.55 -10.73
C LEU A 280 -18.50 11.38 -11.91
N PRO A 281 -19.07 10.75 -12.94
CA PRO A 281 -19.66 11.47 -14.08
C PRO A 281 -20.73 12.47 -13.62
N GLY A 282 -20.88 13.56 -14.38
CA GLY A 282 -21.78 14.66 -14.01
C GLY A 282 -21.22 15.60 -12.92
N HIS A 283 -19.92 15.54 -12.65
CA HIS A 283 -19.24 16.27 -11.57
C HIS A 283 -19.74 15.93 -10.16
N GLU A 284 -20.37 14.76 -10.03
CA GLU A 284 -20.82 14.22 -8.76
C GLU A 284 -19.61 13.80 -7.90
N ARG A 285 -19.71 13.98 -6.58
CA ARG A 285 -18.62 13.71 -5.63
C ARG A 285 -19.02 12.64 -4.64
N LEU A 286 -18.37 11.48 -4.70
CA LEU A 286 -18.51 10.48 -3.66
C LEU A 286 -17.65 10.90 -2.46
N THR A 287 -18.29 11.48 -1.45
CA THR A 287 -17.63 12.01 -0.24
C THR A 287 -17.70 11.02 0.93
N ALA A 288 -16.97 11.33 2.01
CA ALA A 288 -17.05 10.62 3.29
C ALA A 288 -18.50 10.51 3.81
N ALA A 289 -19.28 11.58 3.71
CA ALA A 289 -20.68 11.58 4.15
C ALA A 289 -21.54 10.58 3.35
N GLU A 290 -21.27 10.44 2.06
CA GLU A 290 -22.06 9.56 1.19
C GLU A 290 -21.92 8.08 1.60
N VAL A 291 -20.73 7.65 2.03
CA VAL A 291 -20.42 6.27 2.44
C VAL A 291 -20.58 6.01 3.94
N ALA A 292 -20.65 7.03 4.78
CA ALA A 292 -20.79 6.86 6.23
C ALA A 292 -22.19 6.34 6.62
N ALA A 293 -23.23 6.76 5.88
CA ALA A 293 -24.63 6.57 6.27
C ALA A 293 -25.38 5.46 5.50
N ARG A 294 -24.72 4.78 4.56
CA ARG A 294 -25.35 3.78 3.69
C ARG A 294 -24.52 2.49 3.64
N PRO A 295 -25.15 1.32 3.41
CA PRO A 295 -24.40 0.09 3.18
C PRO A 295 -23.41 0.27 2.04
N PHE A 296 -22.13 -0.03 2.30
CA PHE A 296 -21.06 0.19 1.35
C PHE A 296 -20.02 -0.92 1.49
N LEU A 297 -20.09 -1.94 0.63
CA LEU A 297 -19.24 -3.13 0.69
C LEU A 297 -19.24 -3.82 2.08
N PRO A 298 -20.39 -4.22 2.65
CA PRO A 298 -20.43 -4.84 3.97
C PRO A 298 -19.48 -6.04 4.09
N GLY A 299 -18.45 -5.92 4.95
CA GLY A 299 -17.43 -6.96 5.12
C GLY A 299 -16.51 -7.18 3.90
N GLY A 300 -16.60 -6.31 2.90
CA GLY A 300 -15.84 -6.36 1.66
C GLY A 300 -14.46 -5.72 1.75
N LEU A 301 -13.82 -5.56 0.60
CA LEU A 301 -12.51 -4.94 0.43
C LEU A 301 -12.54 -4.02 -0.78
N TRP A 302 -11.89 -2.86 -0.67
CA TRP A 302 -11.93 -1.85 -1.71
C TRP A 302 -10.54 -1.47 -2.18
N PHE A 303 -10.23 -1.71 -3.45
CA PHE A 303 -9.09 -1.13 -4.13
C PHE A 303 -9.53 0.16 -4.82
N CYS A 304 -9.16 1.30 -4.27
CA CYS A 304 -9.55 2.63 -4.71
C CYS A 304 -8.42 3.32 -5.48
N PHE A 305 -8.41 3.18 -6.80
CA PHE A 305 -7.42 3.80 -7.67
C PHE A 305 -7.85 5.23 -8.07
N ALA A 306 -7.34 6.22 -7.34
CA ALA A 306 -7.54 7.64 -7.59
C ALA A 306 -6.47 8.46 -6.83
N CYS A 307 -6.09 9.63 -7.35
CA CYS A 307 -5.14 10.52 -6.65
C CYS A 307 -5.62 10.85 -5.23
N PHE A 308 -4.72 10.83 -4.25
CA PHE A 308 -5.02 11.12 -2.85
C PHE A 308 -6.10 10.24 -2.19
N SER A 309 -6.55 9.15 -2.81
CA SER A 309 -7.63 8.30 -2.27
C SER A 309 -7.26 7.62 -0.95
N GLY A 310 -5.97 7.43 -0.70
CA GLY A 310 -5.42 6.94 0.57
C GLY A 310 -4.98 8.06 1.52
N GLY A 311 -4.64 9.24 0.99
CA GLY A 311 -4.20 10.38 1.79
C GLY A 311 -3.35 11.39 1.02
N THR A 312 -3.02 12.47 1.71
CA THR A 312 -2.20 13.57 1.20
C THR A 312 -0.92 13.70 2.05
N PRO A 313 0.27 13.51 1.45
CA PRO A 313 1.53 13.61 2.19
C PRO A 313 1.91 15.08 2.44
N ALA A 314 2.91 15.29 3.30
CA ALA A 314 3.46 16.63 3.56
C ALA A 314 4.28 17.12 2.37
N LEU A 315 5.00 16.20 1.74
CA LEU A 315 5.82 16.43 0.56
C LEU A 315 5.43 15.42 -0.52
N SER A 316 5.30 15.88 -1.75
CA SER A 316 5.05 14.98 -2.87
C SER A 316 6.36 14.37 -3.35
N ALA A 317 6.35 13.07 -3.56
CA ALA A 317 7.47 12.37 -4.18
C ALA A 317 7.72 12.85 -5.63
N TYR A 318 6.70 13.41 -6.29
CA TYR A 318 6.74 13.84 -7.69
C TYR A 318 7.22 15.29 -7.87
N ALA A 319 7.15 16.13 -6.83
CA ALA A 319 7.45 17.56 -6.96
C ALA A 319 8.87 17.84 -7.49
N PRO A 320 9.95 17.18 -7.01
CA PRO A 320 11.30 17.39 -7.57
C PRO A 320 11.37 17.01 -9.06
N TRP A 321 10.84 15.83 -9.41
CA TRP A 321 10.90 15.30 -10.79
C TRP A 321 10.10 16.15 -11.78
N LEU A 322 8.94 16.65 -11.38
CA LEU A 322 8.13 17.50 -12.26
C LEU A 322 8.72 18.90 -12.40
N GLY A 323 9.50 19.38 -11.43
CA GLY A 323 10.30 20.60 -11.57
C GLY A 323 11.34 20.49 -12.67
N ASP A 324 11.99 19.33 -12.77
CA ASP A 324 13.00 19.05 -13.81
C ASP A 324 12.37 18.85 -15.19
N LEU A 325 11.15 18.28 -15.26
CA LEU A 325 10.47 17.95 -16.52
C LEU A 325 9.62 19.09 -17.10
N HIS A 326 9.11 20.00 -16.26
CA HIS A 326 8.23 21.08 -16.71
C HIS A 326 8.47 22.34 -15.87
N ARG A 327 8.64 23.50 -16.53
CA ARG A 327 9.01 24.80 -15.92
C ARG A 327 8.12 25.21 -14.72
N ASP A 328 6.87 24.75 -14.67
CA ASP A 328 5.93 24.97 -13.56
C ASP A 328 5.44 23.68 -12.85
N GLY A 329 6.00 22.51 -13.16
CA GLY A 329 5.48 21.21 -12.70
C GLY A 329 5.50 21.07 -11.18
N ALA A 330 6.64 21.39 -10.55
CA ALA A 330 6.80 21.38 -9.10
C ALA A 330 5.81 22.32 -8.39
N GLY A 331 5.62 23.53 -8.93
CA GLY A 331 4.71 24.52 -8.36
C GLY A 331 3.24 24.10 -8.42
N ARG A 332 2.83 23.38 -9.47
CA ARG A 332 1.47 22.83 -9.58
C ARG A 332 1.21 21.75 -8.55
N VAL A 333 2.15 20.83 -8.35
CA VAL A 333 2.01 19.75 -7.36
C VAL A 333 2.05 20.28 -5.94
N THR A 334 2.95 21.21 -5.63
CA THR A 334 3.07 21.80 -4.29
C THR A 334 1.77 22.46 -3.82
N ARG A 335 1.00 23.06 -4.74
CA ARG A 335 -0.31 23.66 -4.42
C ARG A 335 -1.39 22.65 -4.05
N LEU A 336 -1.20 21.37 -4.40
CA LEU A 336 -2.12 20.27 -4.04
C LEU A 336 -1.85 19.72 -2.64
N LEU A 337 -0.74 20.07 -2.01
CA LEU A 337 -0.31 19.57 -0.71
C LEU A 337 -0.78 20.51 0.43
N PRO A 338 -0.72 20.07 1.70
CA PRO A 338 -0.92 20.95 2.83
C PRO A 338 0.06 22.12 2.79
N ARG A 339 -0.38 23.30 3.22
CA ARG A 339 0.49 24.48 3.30
C ARG A 339 1.57 24.29 4.39
N PRO A 340 2.70 25.02 4.34
CA PRO A 340 3.66 25.00 5.44
C PRO A 340 2.99 25.27 6.79
N GLY A 341 3.18 24.36 7.75
CA GLY A 341 2.54 24.40 9.07
C GLY A 341 1.20 23.65 9.17
N GLU A 342 0.63 23.19 8.06
CA GLU A 342 -0.49 22.26 8.04
C GLU A 342 0.00 20.81 8.02
N ARG A 343 -0.80 19.90 8.59
CA ARG A 343 -0.43 18.49 8.72
C ARG A 343 -0.82 17.65 7.50
N PRO A 344 -0.01 16.65 7.11
CA PRO A 344 -0.45 15.58 6.21
C PRO A 344 -1.57 14.75 6.83
N PHE A 345 -2.31 14.02 6.00
CA PHE A 345 -3.50 13.29 6.49
C PHE A 345 -3.91 12.11 5.60
N ILE A 346 -4.52 11.11 6.21
CA ILE A 346 -5.31 10.07 5.53
C ILE A 346 -6.63 10.67 5.06
N ALA A 347 -7.06 10.37 3.83
CA ALA A 347 -8.25 10.97 3.23
C ALA A 347 -9.53 10.62 4.00
N ALA A 348 -10.50 11.54 4.11
CA ALA A 348 -11.72 11.32 4.90
C ALA A 348 -12.61 10.19 4.34
N LEU A 349 -12.61 9.96 3.03
CA LEU A 349 -13.43 8.94 2.36
C LEU A 349 -13.15 7.50 2.85
N PRO A 350 -11.90 6.99 2.81
CA PRO A 350 -11.61 5.67 3.37
C PRO A 350 -11.80 5.60 4.88
N GLN A 351 -11.58 6.68 5.64
CA GLN A 351 -11.87 6.70 7.08
C GLN A 351 -13.36 6.46 7.33
N ALA A 352 -14.24 7.17 6.63
CA ALA A 352 -15.68 6.99 6.76
C ALA A 352 -16.14 5.60 6.31
N ALA A 353 -15.58 5.07 5.22
CA ALA A 353 -15.88 3.70 4.77
C ALA A 353 -15.46 2.65 5.81
N LEU A 354 -14.27 2.80 6.42
CA LEU A 354 -13.79 1.88 7.46
C LEU A 354 -14.56 2.04 8.78
N ALA A 355 -15.00 3.25 9.14
CA ALA A 355 -15.80 3.47 10.34
C ALA A 355 -17.26 3.00 10.18
N ASN A 356 -17.79 2.95 8.95
CA ASN A 356 -19.15 2.47 8.68
C ASN A 356 -19.31 1.00 9.13
N PRO A 357 -20.27 0.67 10.02
CA PRO A 357 -20.54 -0.72 10.44
C PRO A 357 -20.91 -1.67 9.28
N GLU A 358 -21.54 -1.14 8.23
CA GLU A 358 -21.87 -1.84 6.98
C GLU A 358 -20.85 -1.52 5.87
N GLY A 359 -19.64 -1.14 6.26
CA GLY A 359 -18.51 -0.76 5.42
C GLY A 359 -17.56 -1.92 5.08
N PRO A 360 -16.51 -1.68 4.26
CA PRO A 360 -15.44 -2.64 4.02
C PRO A 360 -14.56 -2.88 5.26
N LEU A 361 -13.82 -3.99 5.26
CA LEU A 361 -12.82 -4.33 6.29
C LEU A 361 -11.45 -3.70 6.02
N ALA A 362 -11.14 -3.44 4.75
CA ALA A 362 -9.93 -2.72 4.36
C ALA A 362 -10.12 -1.96 3.05
N VAL A 363 -9.36 -0.88 2.90
CA VAL A 363 -9.27 -0.08 1.68
C VAL A 363 -7.81 0.03 1.27
N VAL A 364 -7.49 -0.32 0.03
CA VAL A 364 -6.22 0.05 -0.60
C VAL A 364 -6.45 1.38 -1.32
N GLY A 365 -5.71 2.40 -0.94
CA GLY A 365 -5.77 3.73 -1.56
C GLY A 365 -4.39 4.21 -1.98
N HIS A 366 -4.34 5.29 -2.76
CA HIS A 366 -3.11 5.92 -3.18
C HIS A 366 -2.84 7.19 -2.35
N VAL A 367 -1.67 7.28 -1.73
CA VAL A 367 -1.20 8.52 -1.10
C VAL A 367 -0.44 9.32 -2.15
N ASP A 368 -0.68 10.62 -2.26
CA ASP A 368 -0.15 11.46 -3.35
C ASP A 368 -0.83 11.21 -4.72
N LEU A 369 -0.23 11.71 -5.81
CA LEU A 369 -0.71 11.59 -7.18
C LEU A 369 -0.62 10.15 -7.70
N ALA A 370 -1.74 9.61 -8.17
CA ALA A 370 -1.80 8.32 -8.86
C ALA A 370 -1.58 8.51 -10.36
N TRP A 371 -0.72 7.69 -10.96
CA TRP A 371 -0.34 7.79 -12.37
C TRP A 371 -0.71 6.52 -13.14
N SER A 372 -0.80 6.62 -14.47
CA SER A 372 -1.03 5.43 -15.28
C SER A 372 0.18 4.50 -15.36
N SER A 373 1.38 4.95 -14.93
CA SER A 373 2.64 4.23 -15.05
C SER A 373 2.61 2.83 -14.40
N SER A 374 1.90 2.68 -13.29
CA SER A 374 1.71 1.41 -12.60
C SER A 374 0.99 0.35 -13.44
N PHE A 375 0.08 0.73 -14.34
CA PHE A 375 -0.67 -0.21 -15.20
C PHE A 375 -0.44 -0.01 -16.72
N ASN A 376 0.30 1.01 -17.12
CA ASN A 376 0.61 1.36 -18.51
C ASN A 376 2.12 1.59 -18.68
N ASP A 377 2.79 0.60 -19.25
CA ASP A 377 4.22 0.64 -19.56
C ASP A 377 4.37 0.99 -21.05
N GLN A 378 4.45 2.29 -21.34
CA GLN A 378 4.64 2.83 -22.69
C GLN A 378 3.60 2.27 -23.70
N GLY A 379 2.33 2.24 -23.30
CA GLY A 379 1.21 1.72 -24.10
C GLY A 379 0.92 0.23 -23.90
N ARG A 380 1.84 -0.52 -23.27
CA ARG A 380 1.64 -1.93 -22.91
C ARG A 380 0.90 -2.02 -21.58
N SER A 381 -0.21 -2.77 -21.55
CA SER A 381 -0.92 -3.02 -20.30
C SER A 381 -0.06 -3.84 -19.33
N ARG A 382 -0.11 -3.44 -18.06
CA ARG A 382 0.49 -4.12 -16.90
C ARG A 382 -0.57 -4.43 -15.83
N HIS A 383 -1.82 -4.63 -16.26
CA HIS A 383 -2.96 -4.90 -15.37
C HIS A 383 -2.74 -6.08 -14.40
N GLU A 384 -1.92 -7.06 -14.77
CA GLU A 384 -1.57 -8.21 -13.91
C GLU A 384 -1.02 -7.80 -12.53
N ARG A 385 -0.37 -6.64 -12.42
CA ARG A 385 0.11 -6.11 -11.12
C ARG A 385 -1.03 -5.89 -10.13
N PHE A 386 -2.14 -5.35 -10.60
CA PHE A 386 -3.34 -5.09 -9.81
C PHE A 386 -4.22 -6.33 -9.69
N LEU A 387 -4.34 -7.09 -10.78
CA LEU A 387 -5.11 -8.32 -10.81
C LEU A 387 -4.61 -9.33 -9.77
N GLY A 388 -3.29 -9.40 -9.53
CA GLY A 388 -2.70 -10.22 -8.48
C GLY A 388 -3.32 -9.93 -7.10
N VAL A 389 -3.47 -8.65 -6.75
CA VAL A 389 -4.12 -8.21 -5.50
C VAL A 389 -5.59 -8.62 -5.49
N ILE A 390 -6.34 -8.30 -6.56
CA ILE A 390 -7.78 -8.59 -6.62
C ILE A 390 -8.06 -10.10 -6.49
N LYS A 391 -7.28 -10.95 -7.19
CA LYS A 391 -7.40 -12.41 -7.11
C LYS A 391 -7.04 -12.93 -5.71
N ALA A 392 -5.98 -12.40 -5.11
CA ALA A 392 -5.57 -12.78 -3.75
C ALA A 392 -6.69 -12.47 -2.75
N LEU A 393 -7.21 -11.25 -2.76
CA LEU A 393 -8.33 -10.85 -1.88
C LEU A 393 -9.57 -11.71 -2.09
N ALA A 394 -9.95 -11.92 -3.36
CA ALA A 394 -11.12 -12.73 -3.72
C ALA A 394 -11.01 -14.20 -3.32
N SER A 395 -9.77 -14.70 -3.21
CA SER A 395 -9.47 -16.06 -2.75
C SER A 395 -9.39 -16.17 -1.23
N GLY A 396 -9.73 -15.11 -0.49
CA GLY A 396 -9.72 -15.11 0.98
C GLY A 396 -8.33 -14.92 1.60
N ARG A 397 -7.33 -14.46 0.81
CA ARG A 397 -6.03 -14.06 1.36
C ARG A 397 -6.18 -12.81 2.22
N ARG A 398 -5.31 -12.68 3.23
CA ARG A 398 -5.24 -11.50 4.10
C ARG A 398 -4.83 -10.27 3.31
N ALA A 399 -5.38 -9.12 3.69
CA ALA A 399 -5.25 -7.89 2.93
C ALA A 399 -3.79 -7.42 2.78
N GLY A 400 -2.99 -7.53 3.85
CA GLY A 400 -1.57 -7.22 3.81
C GLY A 400 -0.79 -8.15 2.86
N ALA A 401 -1.04 -9.46 2.94
CA ALA A 401 -0.43 -10.44 2.04
C ALA A 401 -0.80 -10.19 0.57
N ALA A 402 -2.06 -9.85 0.29
CA ALA A 402 -2.49 -9.51 -1.06
C ALA A 402 -1.81 -8.25 -1.58
N LEU A 403 -1.72 -7.17 -0.79
CA LEU A 403 -1.05 -5.93 -1.21
C LEU A 403 0.45 -6.14 -1.48
N SER A 404 1.11 -7.04 -0.73
CA SER A 404 2.52 -7.36 -0.97
C SER A 404 2.81 -7.84 -2.40
N SER A 405 1.83 -8.44 -3.07
CA SER A 405 1.96 -8.87 -4.47
C SER A 405 2.15 -7.70 -5.45
N LEU A 406 1.58 -6.53 -5.12
CA LEU A 406 1.78 -5.28 -5.85
C LEU A 406 3.11 -4.63 -5.46
N LEU A 407 3.40 -4.54 -4.15
CA LEU A 407 4.61 -3.89 -3.64
C LEU A 407 5.90 -4.59 -4.05
N ARG A 408 5.85 -5.90 -4.35
CA ARG A 408 6.97 -6.61 -4.98
C ARG A 408 7.45 -5.93 -6.27
N PHE A 409 6.55 -5.37 -7.07
CA PHE A 409 6.93 -4.64 -8.30
C PHE A 409 7.60 -3.29 -7.98
N ALA A 410 7.26 -2.64 -6.86
CA ALA A 410 7.99 -1.46 -6.40
C ALA A 410 9.42 -1.86 -5.99
N ASN A 411 9.59 -2.98 -5.29
CA ASN A 411 10.91 -3.52 -4.93
C ASN A 411 11.75 -3.87 -6.16
N GLU A 412 11.17 -4.52 -7.18
CA GLU A 412 11.83 -4.80 -8.46
C GLU A 412 12.26 -3.51 -9.20
N THR A 413 11.40 -2.48 -9.17
CA THR A 413 11.70 -1.18 -9.77
C THR A 413 12.82 -0.47 -9.00
N SER A 414 12.83 -0.57 -7.67
CA SER A 414 13.91 -0.05 -6.82
C SER A 414 15.26 -0.72 -7.11
N ALA A 415 15.28 -2.05 -7.28
CA ALA A 415 16.49 -2.77 -7.69
C ALA A 415 16.98 -2.34 -9.09
N SER A 416 16.05 -2.04 -10.00
CA SER A 416 16.37 -1.52 -11.33
C SER A 416 16.97 -0.11 -11.26
N LEU A 417 16.43 0.77 -10.41
CA LEU A 417 16.98 2.10 -10.12
C LEU A 417 18.40 2.02 -9.53
N ALA A 418 18.61 1.16 -8.53
CA ALA A 418 19.93 0.95 -7.92
C ALA A 418 20.96 0.43 -8.94
N SER A 419 20.57 -0.52 -9.78
CA SER A 419 21.40 -1.05 -10.86
C SER A 419 21.75 0.03 -11.89
N SER A 420 20.77 0.86 -12.27
CA SER A 420 20.97 1.98 -13.18
C SER A 420 22.01 2.97 -12.64
N TYR A 421 21.90 3.35 -11.36
CA TYR A 421 22.85 4.25 -10.71
C TYR A 421 24.26 3.66 -10.61
N HIS A 422 24.39 2.36 -10.28
CA HIS A 422 25.67 1.68 -10.24
C HIS A 422 26.34 1.64 -11.62
N GLN A 423 25.59 1.32 -12.67
CA GLN A 423 26.10 1.30 -14.04
C GLN A 423 26.56 2.68 -14.50
N GLU A 424 25.84 3.74 -14.13
CA GLU A 424 26.26 5.12 -14.41
C GLU A 424 27.62 5.43 -13.77
N LYS A 425 27.78 5.14 -12.48
CA LYS A 425 29.06 5.34 -11.78
C LYS A 425 30.19 4.50 -12.36
N ALA A 426 29.92 3.24 -12.73
CA ALA A 426 30.91 2.36 -13.35
C ALA A 426 31.31 2.85 -14.76
N ALA A 427 30.36 3.35 -15.55
CA ALA A 427 30.63 3.92 -16.86
C ALA A 427 31.50 5.18 -16.74
N LEU A 428 31.14 6.10 -15.85
CA LEU A 428 31.90 7.32 -15.56
C LEU A 428 33.34 6.99 -15.13
N THR A 429 33.51 6.01 -14.24
CA THR A 429 34.84 5.56 -13.76
C THR A 429 35.68 4.95 -14.89
N ALA A 430 35.04 4.21 -15.80
CA ALA A 430 35.68 3.62 -16.97
C ALA A 430 35.88 4.58 -18.15
N GLY A 431 35.56 5.87 -17.99
CA GLY A 431 35.61 6.86 -19.07
C GLY A 431 34.61 6.59 -20.21
N ARG A 432 33.57 5.79 -19.97
CA ARG A 432 32.51 5.47 -20.93
C ARG A 432 31.29 6.33 -20.68
N GLN A 433 30.57 6.67 -21.75
CA GLN A 433 29.29 7.34 -21.63
C GLN A 433 28.22 6.33 -21.18
N TYR A 434 27.44 6.70 -20.15
CA TYR A 434 26.27 5.92 -19.74
C TYR A 434 25.13 6.12 -20.73
N SER A 435 24.54 5.03 -21.22
CA SER A 435 23.59 5.05 -22.34
C SER A 435 22.14 5.31 -21.95
N ALA A 436 21.76 5.18 -20.67
CA ALA A 436 20.37 5.39 -20.27
C ALA A 436 20.02 6.89 -20.30
N SER A 437 18.91 7.20 -20.94
CA SER A 437 18.36 8.55 -21.03
C SER A 437 17.82 9.03 -19.68
N LEU A 438 17.76 10.35 -19.50
CA LEU A 438 17.08 10.97 -18.36
C LEU A 438 15.60 10.58 -18.30
N ALA A 439 14.95 10.39 -19.46
CA ALA A 439 13.56 9.98 -19.57
C ALA A 439 13.31 8.57 -19.02
N GLU A 440 14.21 7.62 -19.30
CA GLU A 440 14.12 6.26 -18.74
C GLU A 440 14.26 6.24 -17.22
N ARG A 441 15.19 7.04 -16.68
CA ARG A 441 15.34 7.19 -15.21
C ARG A 441 14.12 7.83 -14.58
N ALA A 442 13.60 8.91 -15.17
CA ALA A 442 12.39 9.56 -14.69
C ALA A 442 11.19 8.59 -14.70
N HIS A 443 11.05 7.78 -15.75
CA HIS A 443 9.99 6.78 -15.83
C HIS A 443 10.09 5.73 -14.71
N LEU A 444 11.29 5.23 -14.40
CA LEU A 444 11.49 4.27 -13.30
C LEU A 444 11.14 4.89 -11.94
N TRP A 445 11.48 6.16 -11.70
CA TRP A 445 11.10 6.87 -10.47
C TRP A 445 9.59 7.09 -10.38
N MET A 446 8.94 7.52 -11.47
CA MET A 446 7.48 7.65 -11.52
C MET A 446 6.80 6.30 -11.22
N LEU A 447 7.27 5.22 -11.85
CA LEU A 447 6.76 3.88 -11.62
C LEU A 447 6.95 3.41 -10.17
N TYR A 448 8.15 3.64 -9.60
CA TYR A 448 8.45 3.28 -8.21
C TYR A 448 7.49 3.98 -7.25
N HIS A 449 7.36 5.32 -7.35
CA HIS A 449 6.51 6.09 -6.45
C HIS A 449 5.02 5.76 -6.61
N ASP A 450 4.57 5.54 -7.85
CA ASP A 450 3.18 5.15 -8.12
C ASP A 450 2.84 3.77 -7.55
N LEU A 451 3.78 2.81 -7.60
CA LEU A 451 3.57 1.49 -6.96
C LEU A 451 3.70 1.56 -5.43
N ALA A 452 4.72 2.23 -4.91
CA ALA A 452 5.04 2.27 -3.48
C ALA A 452 4.07 3.13 -2.64
N SER A 453 3.28 3.99 -3.29
CA SER A 453 2.31 4.86 -2.60
C SER A 453 0.90 4.28 -2.52
N HIS A 454 0.72 3.03 -2.98
CA HIS A 454 -0.46 2.24 -2.62
C HIS A 454 -0.35 1.75 -1.18
N VAL A 455 -1.21 2.26 -0.31
CA VAL A 455 -1.24 1.92 1.13
C VAL A 455 -2.49 1.14 1.47
N LEU A 456 -2.36 0.22 2.43
CA LEU A 456 -3.50 -0.46 3.03
C LEU A 456 -4.00 0.32 4.25
N LEU A 457 -5.27 0.66 4.24
CA LEU A 457 -6.02 1.23 5.36
C LEU A 457 -6.95 0.15 5.93
N GLY A 458 -6.87 -0.08 7.23
CA GLY A 458 -7.42 -1.27 7.89
C GLY A 458 -6.34 -2.13 8.52
N ASP A 459 -6.78 -3.13 9.30
CA ASP A 459 -5.92 -4.18 9.84
C ASP A 459 -5.41 -5.09 8.71
N PRO A 460 -4.08 -5.26 8.54
CA PRO A 460 -3.52 -6.06 7.45
C PRO A 460 -3.87 -7.55 7.52
N ALA A 461 -4.34 -8.05 8.66
CA ALA A 461 -4.70 -9.46 8.85
C ALA A 461 -6.18 -9.77 8.51
N VAL A 462 -7.01 -8.77 8.15
CA VAL A 462 -8.38 -9.03 7.70
C VAL A 462 -8.39 -9.72 6.33
N ARG A 463 -9.43 -10.50 6.07
CA ARG A 463 -9.70 -11.19 4.81
C ARG A 463 -11.20 -11.16 4.55
N LEU A 464 -11.62 -11.46 3.32
CA LEU A 464 -13.05 -11.60 3.03
C LEU A 464 -13.67 -12.67 3.96
N PRO A 465 -14.78 -12.36 4.64
CA PRO A 465 -15.43 -13.27 5.57
C PRO A 465 -16.30 -14.26 4.79
N LEU A 466 -15.71 -15.04 3.89
CA LEU A 466 -16.39 -16.10 3.15
C LEU A 466 -16.53 -17.35 4.01
N LYS A 467 -17.61 -18.11 3.78
CA LYS A 467 -17.77 -19.46 4.31
C LYS A 467 -16.64 -20.31 3.75
N HIS A 468 -15.69 -20.67 4.61
CA HIS A 468 -14.65 -21.61 4.22
C HIS A 468 -15.33 -22.96 3.95
N GLY A 469 -15.21 -23.45 2.72
CA GLY A 469 -15.55 -24.84 2.43
C GLY A 469 -14.58 -25.69 3.23
N GLY A 470 -15.03 -26.21 4.38
CA GLY A 470 -14.21 -27.08 5.21
C GLY A 470 -13.69 -28.23 4.35
N MET A 471 -12.38 -28.31 4.16
CA MET A 471 -11.77 -29.62 4.10
C MET A 471 -11.86 -30.16 5.52
N ARG A 472 -12.85 -31.03 5.73
CA ARG A 472 -12.74 -32.07 6.75
C ARG A 472 -11.65 -33.04 6.34
#